data_AF-A0A7C9E5P3-F1
#
_entry.id   AF-A0A7C9E5P3-F1
#
_cell.length_a   1.000
_cell.length_b   1.000
_cell.length_c   1.000
_cell.angle_alpha   90.00
_cell.angle_beta   90.00
_cell.angle_gamma   90.00
#
_symmetry.space_group_name_H-M   'P 1'
#
loop_
_entity.id
_entity.type
_entity.pdbx_description
1 polymer ?
#
loop_
_entity_poly.entity_id
_entity_poly.type
_entity_poly.pdbx_seq_one_letter_code
_entity_poly.pdbx_strand_id
1 'polypeptide(L)'
;EESIQGLPDLKIRCSEEERLSTAEVFRSCASSLQFLQIQYCRKLKSLRGGGIEHLTYLQTLKLVACDELELEDEDENRTPWNSLHNLSSLRLWYLPKVANL
;
A
#
# COMPACT_ATOMS: atom_id res chain seq x y z
N GLU A 1 9.75 -18.63 -24.59
CA GLU A 1 9.23 -17.27 -24.38
C GLU A 1 8.74 -17.15 -22.95
N GLU A 2 9.63 -16.72 -22.06
CA GLU A 2 9.29 -16.51 -20.65
C GLU A 2 8.58 -15.16 -20.56
N SER A 3 7.26 -15.17 -20.75
CA SER A 3 6.42 -14.02 -20.44
C SER A 3 6.56 -13.74 -18.95
N ILE A 4 7.25 -12.65 -18.63
CA ILE A 4 7.26 -12.02 -17.33
C ILE A 4 5.86 -11.42 -17.12
N GLN A 5 4.84 -12.28 -16.97
CA GLN A 5 3.51 -11.83 -16.59
C GLN A 5 3.64 -11.37 -15.14
N GLY A 6 3.43 -10.07 -14.92
CA GLY A 6 3.71 -9.36 -13.68
C GLY A 6 3.27 -10.16 -12.46
N LEU A 7 4.15 -10.22 -11.46
CA LEU A 7 3.89 -10.89 -10.20
C LEU A 7 2.59 -10.31 -9.60
N PRO A 8 1.53 -11.12 -9.42
CA PRO A 8 0.30 -10.63 -8.80
C PRO A 8 0.53 -10.25 -7.33
N ASP A 9 1.63 -10.69 -6.73
CA ASP A 9 2.00 -10.44 -5.33
C ASP A 9 3.27 -9.60 -5.20
N LEU A 10 3.14 -8.42 -4.59
CA LEU A 10 4.25 -7.55 -4.22
C LEU A 10 4.35 -7.47 -2.70
N LYS A 11 5.53 -7.78 -2.17
CA LYS A 11 5.82 -7.71 -0.74
C LYS A 11 6.99 -6.75 -0.52
N ILE A 12 6.71 -5.62 0.08
CA ILE A 12 7.67 -4.60 0.45
C ILE A 12 7.99 -4.77 1.93
N ARG A 13 9.27 -4.89 2.26
CA ARG A 13 9.79 -4.87 3.62
C ARG A 13 10.74 -3.69 3.74
N CYS A 14 10.43 -2.72 4.60
CA CYS A 14 11.36 -1.63 4.87
C CYS A 14 12.25 -1.96 6.07
N SER A 15 13.43 -1.36 6.06
CA SER A 15 14.28 -1.23 7.23
C SER A 15 13.97 0.07 7.99
N GLU A 16 14.45 0.21 9.22
CA GLU A 16 14.13 1.32 10.13
C GLU A 16 14.51 2.73 9.61
N GLU A 17 15.33 2.81 8.56
CA GLU A 17 15.91 4.07 8.11
C GLU A 17 15.41 4.54 6.74
N GLU A 18 14.73 3.70 5.96
CA GLU A 18 14.42 3.98 4.57
C GLU A 18 13.10 4.76 4.38
N ARG A 19 13.14 5.78 3.53
CA ARG A 19 11.94 6.44 3.01
C ARG A 19 11.47 5.63 1.81
N LEU A 20 10.31 5.00 1.94
CA LEU A 20 9.76 4.18 0.86
C LEU A 20 9.21 5.08 -0.26
N SER A 21 9.90 5.10 -1.40
CA SER A 21 9.38 5.71 -2.65
C SER A 21 8.56 4.66 -3.42
N THR A 22 7.28 4.52 -3.09
CA THR A 22 6.42 3.50 -3.72
C THR A 22 5.94 3.86 -5.12
N ALA A 23 6.05 5.14 -5.53
CA ALA A 23 5.43 5.64 -6.76
C ALA A 23 5.94 4.95 -8.03
N GLU A 24 7.24 4.71 -8.13
CA GLU A 24 7.83 4.02 -9.29
C GLU A 24 7.49 2.53 -9.31
N VAL A 25 7.55 1.87 -8.15
CA VAL A 25 7.25 0.45 -8.02
C VAL A 25 5.78 0.16 -8.33
N PHE A 26 4.86 0.93 -7.74
CA PHE A 26 3.43 0.75 -7.96
C PHE A 26 3.03 1.07 -9.40
N ARG A 27 3.64 2.09 -10.02
CA ARG A 27 3.42 2.38 -11.43
C ARG A 27 3.83 1.21 -12.32
N SER A 28 4.95 0.54 -12.02
CA SER A 28 5.42 -0.59 -12.81
C SER A 28 4.54 -1.84 -12.70
N CYS A 29 3.80 -2.01 -11.60
CA CYS A 29 2.96 -3.19 -11.35
C CYS A 29 1.44 -2.91 -11.42
N ALA A 30 1.03 -1.67 -11.69
CA ALA A 30 -0.37 -1.21 -11.61
C ALA A 30 -1.40 -2.06 -12.38
N SER A 31 -1.01 -2.64 -13.52
CA SER A 31 -1.90 -3.39 -14.40
C SER A 31 -2.06 -4.88 -14.06
N SER A 32 -1.27 -5.41 -13.12
CA SER A 32 -1.25 -6.86 -12.80
C SER A 32 -1.25 -7.16 -11.30
N LEU A 33 -0.97 -6.17 -10.46
CA LEU A 33 -0.83 -6.38 -9.03
C LEU A 33 -2.19 -6.60 -8.36
N GLN A 34 -2.36 -7.78 -7.74
CA GLN A 34 -3.58 -8.17 -7.02
C GLN A 34 -3.37 -8.21 -5.51
N PHE A 35 -2.13 -8.40 -5.06
CA PHE A 35 -1.77 -8.50 -3.67
C PHE A 35 -0.58 -7.59 -3.36
N LEU A 36 -0.76 -6.73 -2.37
CA LEU A 36 0.27 -5.84 -1.88
C LEU A 36 0.41 -6.02 -0.37
N GLN A 37 1.62 -6.30 0.08
CA GLN A 37 1.96 -6.32 1.49
C GLN A 37 3.11 -5.38 1.77
N ILE A 38 2.93 -4.49 2.74
CA ILE A 38 3.96 -3.58 3.23
C ILE A 38 4.20 -3.89 4.70
N GLN A 39 5.44 -4.14 5.07
CA GLN A 39 5.82 -4.50 6.44
C GLN A 39 7.03 -3.70 6.93
N TYR A 40 6.99 -3.29 8.20
CA TYR A 40 8.08 -2.59 8.91
C TYR A 40 8.45 -1.22 8.34
N CYS A 41 7.56 -0.60 7.56
CA CYS A 41 7.76 0.72 6.98
C CYS A 41 7.35 1.81 7.96
N ARG A 42 8.14 1.99 9.03
CA ARG A 42 7.81 2.93 10.11
C ARG A 42 7.74 4.38 9.65
N LYS A 43 8.60 4.80 8.71
CA LYS A 43 8.64 6.17 8.14
C LYS A 43 7.59 6.43 7.06
N LEU A 44 6.75 5.44 6.74
CA LEU A 44 5.70 5.59 5.73
C LEU A 44 4.55 6.38 6.33
N LYS A 45 4.44 7.66 5.98
CA LYS A 45 3.42 8.57 6.52
C LYS A 45 2.07 8.45 5.83
N SER A 46 2.08 8.26 4.51
CA SER A 46 0.87 8.12 3.72
C SER A 46 1.13 7.19 2.54
N LEU A 47 0.08 6.51 2.11
CA LEU A 47 0.08 5.75 0.86
C LEU A 47 -0.40 6.59 -0.33
N ARG A 48 -1.07 7.72 -0.06
CA ARG A 48 -1.58 8.64 -1.08
C ARG A 48 -0.45 9.37 -1.76
N GLY A 49 -0.56 9.54 -3.08
CA GLY A 49 0.52 10.13 -3.89
C GLY A 49 1.76 9.24 -4.01
N GLY A 50 1.79 8.12 -3.27
CA GLY A 50 2.75 7.03 -3.44
C GLY A 50 2.40 6.11 -4.62
N GLY A 51 1.42 6.49 -5.45
CA GLY A 51 0.98 5.72 -6.62
C GLY A 51 0.09 4.53 -6.28
N ILE A 52 -0.36 4.39 -5.03
CA ILE A 52 -1.25 3.28 -4.64
C ILE A 52 -2.56 3.38 -5.41
N GLU A 53 -3.03 4.61 -5.68
CA GLU A 53 -4.25 4.88 -6.43
C GLU A 53 -4.26 4.32 -7.86
N HIS A 54 -3.09 3.99 -8.40
CA HIS A 54 -2.96 3.39 -9.74
C HIS A 54 -3.12 1.87 -9.72
N LEU A 55 -3.09 1.22 -8.56
CA LEU A 55 -3.20 -0.24 -8.42
C LEU A 55 -4.66 -0.70 -8.54
N THR A 56 -5.30 -0.38 -9.66
CA THR A 56 -6.74 -0.61 -9.87
C THR A 56 -7.15 -2.08 -9.81
N TYR A 57 -6.23 -3.01 -10.08
CA TYR A 57 -6.45 -4.45 -10.00
C TYR A 57 -6.16 -5.05 -8.61
N LEU A 58 -5.78 -4.22 -7.63
CA LEU A 58 -5.44 -4.69 -6.30
C LEU A 58 -6.67 -5.23 -5.59
N GLN A 59 -6.59 -6.49 -5.16
CA GLN A 59 -7.63 -7.19 -4.43
C GLN A 59 -7.33 -7.28 -2.94
N THR A 60 -6.06 -7.44 -2.59
CA THR A 60 -5.61 -7.57 -1.19
C THR A 60 -4.55 -6.54 -0.85
N LEU A 61 -4.81 -5.75 0.18
CA LEU A 61 -3.84 -4.83 0.78
C LEU A 61 -3.55 -5.24 2.22
N LYS A 62 -2.27 -5.45 2.55
CA LYS A 62 -1.80 -5.73 3.90
C LYS A 62 -0.77 -4.71 4.35
N LEU A 63 -1.00 -4.13 5.51
CA LEU A 63 -0.08 -3.18 6.14
C LEU A 63 0.27 -3.69 7.53
N VAL A 64 1.56 -3.80 7.83
CA VAL A 64 2.07 -4.41 9.06
C VAL A 64 3.17 -3.56 9.65
N ALA A 65 3.06 -3.11 10.90
CA ALA A 65 4.11 -2.34 11.58
C ALA A 65 4.58 -1.10 10.77
N CYS A 66 3.61 -0.34 10.27
CA CYS A 66 3.83 0.97 9.63
C CYS A 66 3.45 2.08 10.61
N ASP A 67 4.37 2.40 11.52
CA ASP A 67 4.09 3.18 12.73
C ASP A 67 3.64 4.62 12.47
N GLU A 68 4.25 5.30 11.49
CA GLU A 68 3.85 6.67 11.13
C GLU A 68 2.72 6.74 10.11
N LEU A 69 2.13 5.61 9.69
CA LEU A 69 1.11 5.60 8.66
C LEU A 69 -0.18 6.26 9.14
N GLU A 70 -0.56 7.31 8.44
CA GLU A 70 -1.80 8.04 8.60
C GLU A 70 -2.76 7.65 7.45
N LEU A 71 -3.99 7.33 7.82
CA LEU A 71 -5.05 6.91 6.88
C LEU A 71 -6.09 7.98 6.63
N GLU A 72 -6.14 8.98 7.51
CA GLU A 72 -7.04 10.11 7.48
C GLU A 72 -6.23 11.35 7.07
N ASP A 73 -6.72 12.08 6.07
CA ASP A 73 -6.31 13.46 5.83
C ASP A 73 -7.32 14.38 6.53
N GLU A 74 -6.88 15.57 6.95
CA GLU A 74 -7.69 16.56 7.67
C GLU A 74 -8.96 17.01 6.91
N ASP A 75 -9.04 16.78 5.60
CA ASP A 75 -10.08 17.40 4.77
C ASP A 75 -11.25 16.50 4.35
N GLU A 76 -11.14 15.18 4.36
CA GLU A 76 -12.26 14.32 3.96
C GLU A 76 -11.97 12.88 4.38
N ASN A 77 -12.92 12.24 5.08
CA ASN A 77 -13.02 10.86 5.58
C ASN A 77 -12.81 9.76 4.50
N ARG A 78 -11.80 9.92 3.65
CA ARG A 78 -11.47 9.03 2.55
C ARG A 78 -10.17 8.36 2.93
N THR A 79 -10.13 7.04 2.82
CA THR A 79 -8.92 6.26 3.03
C THR A 79 -8.02 6.29 1.78
N PRO A 80 -6.74 5.90 1.86
CA PRO A 80 -5.83 5.86 0.70
C PRO A 80 -6.28 4.90 -0.40
N TRP A 81 -7.05 3.87 -0.02
CA TRP A 81 -7.48 2.78 -0.89
C TRP A 81 -8.90 2.94 -1.43
N ASN A 82 -9.56 4.08 -1.22
CA ASN A 82 -10.89 4.32 -1.77
C ASN A 82 -10.95 4.30 -3.31
N SER A 83 -9.82 4.54 -3.99
CA SER A 83 -9.71 4.42 -5.45
C SER A 83 -9.55 2.97 -5.93
N LEU A 84 -9.27 2.03 -5.01
CA LEU A 84 -9.06 0.61 -5.30
C LEU A 84 -10.39 -0.13 -5.36
N HIS A 85 -11.12 0.05 -6.45
CA HIS A 85 -12.46 -0.53 -6.64
C HIS A 85 -12.50 -2.07 -6.67
N ASN A 86 -11.38 -2.74 -6.94
CA ASN A 86 -11.28 -4.20 -6.87
C ASN A 86 -10.81 -4.72 -5.50
N LEU A 87 -10.56 -3.83 -4.54
CA LEU A 87 -10.07 -4.22 -3.23
C LEU A 87 -11.18 -4.96 -2.46
N SER A 88 -10.94 -6.23 -2.19
CA SER A 88 -11.85 -7.12 -1.47
C SER A 88 -11.34 -7.48 -0.07
N SER A 89 -10.03 -7.36 0.17
CA SER A 89 -9.41 -7.69 1.45
C SER A 89 -8.45 -6.58 1.89
N LEU A 90 -8.75 -5.97 3.04
CA LEU A 90 -7.87 -5.03 3.72
C LEU A 90 -7.47 -5.62 5.06
N ARG A 91 -6.16 -5.70 5.33
CA ARG A 91 -5.63 -6.16 6.63
C ARG A 91 -4.62 -5.17 7.17
N LEU A 92 -4.90 -4.69 8.37
CA LEU A 92 -4.12 -3.69 9.07
C LEU A 92 -3.66 -4.28 10.40
N TRP A 93 -2.35 -4.41 10.61
CA TRP A 93 -1.77 -5.01 11.81
C TRP A 93 -0.66 -4.14 12.39
N TYR A 94 -0.65 -3.95 13.71
CA TYR A 94 0.35 -3.14 14.40
C TYR A 94 0.51 -1.75 13.76
N LEU A 95 -0.60 -1.02 13.64
CA LEU A 95 -0.59 0.35 13.14
C LEU A 95 -0.95 1.30 14.30
N PRO A 96 0.04 1.75 15.10
CA PRO A 96 -0.21 2.50 16.33
C PRO A 96 -0.91 3.85 16.10
N LYS A 97 -0.70 4.49 14.93
CA LYS A 97 -1.35 5.76 14.59
C LYS A 97 -2.78 5.64 14.07
N VAL A 98 -3.19 4.48 13.57
CA VAL A 98 -4.53 4.28 12.98
C VAL A 98 -5.53 3.77 14.01
N ALA A 99 -5.28 4.03 15.30
CA ALA A 99 -5.90 3.38 16.46
C ALA A 99 -7.43 3.56 16.61
N ASN A 100 -8.13 4.12 15.62
CA ASN A 100 -9.58 4.37 15.65
C ASN A 100 -10.29 4.03 14.33
N LEU A 101 -9.96 2.90 13.68
CA LEU A 101 -10.77 2.35 12.59
C LEU A 101 -11.89 1.43 13.09
#